data_AF-A0A5A9ZHH6-F1
#
_entry.id   AF-A0A5A9ZHH6-F1
#
_cell.length_a   1.000
_cell.length_b   1.000
_cell.length_c   1.000
_cell.angle_alpha   90.00
_cell.angle_beta   90.00
_cell.angle_gamma   90.00
#
_symmetry.space_group_name_H-M   'P 1'
#
loop_
_entity.id
_entity.type
_entity.pdbx_description
1 polymer ?
#
loop_
_entity_poly.entity_id
_entity_poly.type
_entity_poly.pdbx_seq_one_letter_code
_entity_poly.pdbx_strand_id
1 'polypeptide(L)'
;MSDDQGAQRRELENAIEVASHLTYMDAATVELARAHADHLDAAFGAGYEETHRAMYGPTATYHKILASLGLNPEGRLKLGLTEAEEDDEMSEFEGAG
;
A
#
# COMPACT_ATOMS: atom_id res chain seq x y z
N MET A 1 12.98 -16.79 18.12
CA MET A 1 13.20 -15.33 18.03
C MET A 1 11.84 -14.77 17.71
N SER A 2 11.22 -14.03 18.61
CA SER A 2 9.98 -13.33 18.27
C SER A 2 10.38 -12.20 17.34
N ASP A 3 10.00 -12.29 16.06
CA ASP A 3 10.09 -11.18 15.13
C ASP A 3 9.10 -10.11 15.59
N ASP A 4 9.48 -9.34 16.61
CA ASP A 4 8.75 -8.16 17.06
C ASP A 4 9.05 -7.02 16.07
N GLN A 5 8.66 -7.23 14.82
CA GLN A 5 8.60 -6.16 13.83
C GLN A 5 7.59 -5.13 14.32
N GLY A 6 7.94 -3.85 14.15
CA GLY A 6 7.04 -2.75 14.49
C GLY A 6 5.73 -2.79 13.69
N ALA A 7 4.75 -2.01 14.13
CA ALA A 7 3.39 -2.08 13.60
C ALA A 7 3.34 -1.75 12.10
N GLN A 8 4.07 -0.72 11.66
CA GLN A 8 4.12 -0.30 10.26
C GLN A 8 4.82 -1.36 9.40
N ARG A 9 5.90 -1.96 9.88
CA ARG A 9 6.61 -3.01 9.15
C ARG A 9 5.74 -4.24 8.97
N ARG A 10 5.02 -4.65 10.00
CA ARG A 10 4.10 -5.80 9.95
C ARG A 10 2.95 -5.57 8.98
N GLU A 11 2.34 -4.39 9.01
CA GLU A 11 1.26 -4.03 8.10
C GLU A 11 1.72 -4.03 6.64
N LEU A 12 2.92 -3.52 6.37
CA LEU A 12 3.53 -3.56 5.04
C LEU A 12 3.75 -4.97 4.53
N GLU A 13 4.39 -5.85 5.31
CA GLU A 13 4.67 -7.22 4.85
C GLU A 13 3.37 -8.00 4.59
N ASN A 14 2.34 -7.83 5.43
CA ASN A 14 1.03 -8.42 5.19
C ASN A 14 0.42 -7.94 3.87
N ALA A 15 0.56 -6.65 3.54
CA ALA A 15 0.06 -6.08 2.29
C ALA A 15 0.84 -6.62 1.08
N ILE A 16 2.15 -6.78 1.20
CA ILE A 16 3.01 -7.36 0.15
C ILE A 16 2.66 -8.84 -0.09
N GLU A 17 2.43 -9.61 0.97
CA GLU A 17 2.14 -11.05 0.89
C GLU A 17 0.89 -11.34 0.04
N VAL A 18 -0.13 -10.49 0.14
CA VAL A 18 -1.39 -10.65 -0.62
C VAL A 18 -1.41 -9.92 -1.96
N ALA A 19 -0.37 -9.15 -2.28
CA ALA A 19 -0.28 -8.35 -3.50
C ALA A 19 0.25 -9.15 -4.69
N SER A 20 -0.62 -9.94 -5.33
CA SER A 20 -0.28 -10.79 -6.47
C SER A 20 0.19 -10.04 -7.72
N HIS A 21 -0.08 -8.73 -7.81
CA HIS A 21 0.34 -7.89 -8.94
C HIS A 21 1.80 -7.41 -8.82
N LEU A 22 2.43 -7.51 -7.66
CA LEU A 22 3.82 -7.12 -7.48
C LEU A 22 4.76 -8.12 -8.16
N THR A 23 5.81 -7.59 -8.78
CA THR A 23 6.80 -8.37 -9.52
C THR A 23 8.21 -8.10 -9.01
N TYR A 24 9.19 -8.82 -9.54
CA TYR A 24 10.61 -8.56 -9.22
C TYR A 24 11.07 -7.15 -9.61
N MET A 25 10.36 -6.47 -10.52
CA MET A 25 10.67 -5.09 -10.92
C MET A 25 10.35 -4.10 -9.79
N ASP A 26 9.45 -4.47 -8.87
CA ASP A 26 9.02 -3.63 -7.75
C ASP A 26 9.93 -3.78 -6.53
N ALA A 27 10.89 -4.70 -6.55
CA ALA A 27 11.73 -5.06 -5.41
C ALA A 27 12.46 -3.86 -4.78
N ALA A 28 12.96 -2.93 -5.60
CA ALA A 28 13.64 -1.74 -5.10
C ALA A 28 12.66 -0.78 -4.38
N THR A 29 11.44 -0.63 -4.89
CA THR A 29 10.39 0.21 -4.31
C THR A 29 9.82 -0.44 -3.04
N VAL A 30 9.71 -1.76 -3.02
CA VAL A 30 9.35 -2.55 -1.82
C VAL A 30 10.39 -2.35 -0.72
N GLU A 31 11.68 -2.40 -1.05
CA GLU A 31 12.75 -2.17 -0.07
C GLU A 31 12.75 -0.73 0.46
N LEU A 32 12.40 0.24 -0.38
CA LEU A 32 12.20 1.62 0.05
C LEU A 32 11.00 1.73 1.01
N ALA A 33 9.88 1.05 0.73
CA ALA A 33 8.71 1.03 1.62
C ALA A 33 9.09 0.46 3.00
N ARG A 34 9.87 -0.63 3.01
CA ARG A 34 10.40 -1.29 4.22
C ARG A 34 11.23 -0.36 5.08
N ALA A 35 12.20 0.33 4.48
CA ALA A 35 13.03 1.30 5.20
C ALA A 35 12.20 2.46 5.81
N HIS A 36 11.15 2.91 5.10
CA HIS A 36 10.24 3.92 5.61
C HIS A 36 9.36 3.40 6.76
N ALA A 37 8.86 2.17 6.67
CA ALA A 37 8.09 1.54 7.74
C ALA A 37 8.94 1.43 9.03
N ASP A 38 10.18 0.97 8.92
CA ASP A 38 11.11 0.88 10.06
C ASP A 38 11.37 2.25 10.69
N HIS A 39 11.52 3.30 9.86
CA HIS A 39 11.70 4.66 10.35
C HIS A 39 10.48 5.19 11.10
N LEU A 40 9.28 4.89 10.62
CA LEU A 40 8.03 5.28 11.29
C LEU A 40 7.85 4.52 12.61
N ASP A 41 8.12 3.22 12.63
CA ASP A 41 8.07 2.42 13.84
C ASP A 41 9.05 2.94 14.90
N ALA A 42 10.27 3.29 14.51
CA ALA A 42 11.24 3.92 15.38
C ALA A 42 10.74 5.28 15.92
N ALA A 43 10.14 6.11 15.07
CA ALA A 43 9.62 7.43 15.47
C ALA A 43 8.43 7.31 16.44
N PHE A 44 7.52 6.36 16.19
CA PHE A 44 6.36 6.11 17.06
C PHE A 44 6.75 5.48 18.40
N GLY A 45 7.84 4.71 18.44
CA GLY A 45 8.42 4.18 19.68
C GLY A 45 9.22 5.20 20.50
N ALA A 46 9.67 6.30 19.90
CA ALA A 46 10.57 7.27 20.54
C ALA A 46 9.86 8.35 21.39
N GLY A 47 8.57 8.60 21.15
CA GLY A 47 7.78 9.57 21.91
C GLY A 47 7.02 10.57 21.04
N TYR A 48 6.36 11.53 21.70
CA TYR A 48 5.43 12.46 21.05
C TYR A 48 6.11 13.37 20.03
N GLU A 49 7.28 13.94 20.32
CA GLU A 49 7.93 14.90 19.42
C GLU A 49 8.39 14.25 18.12
N GLU A 50 9.00 13.07 18.20
CA GLU A 50 9.44 12.26 17.08
C GLU A 50 8.23 11.80 16.24
N THR A 51 7.17 11.33 16.91
CA THR A 51 5.90 10.99 16.25
C THR A 51 5.33 12.19 15.49
N HIS A 52 5.23 13.35 16.14
CA HIS A 52 4.70 14.56 15.53
C HIS A 52 5.52 14.97 14.30
N ARG A 53 6.85 14.89 14.37
CA ARG A 53 7.74 15.18 13.23
C ARG A 53 7.54 14.19 12.08
N ALA A 54 7.38 12.91 12.39
CA ALA A 54 7.19 11.87 11.38
C ALA A 54 5.88 12.03 10.58
N MET A 55 4.83 12.55 11.22
CA MET A 55 3.50 12.69 10.62
C MET A 55 3.46 13.62 9.39
N TYR A 56 4.32 14.64 9.31
CA TYR A 56 4.22 15.66 8.24
C TYR A 56 5.10 15.38 7.02
N GLY A 57 6.18 14.61 7.17
CA GLY A 57 7.11 14.32 6.07
C GLY A 57 7.18 12.82 5.79
N PRO A 58 7.81 12.04 6.70
CA PRO A 58 7.96 10.60 6.55
C PRO A 58 6.66 9.84 6.24
N THR A 59 5.57 10.10 6.96
CA THR A 59 4.28 9.42 6.72
C THR A 59 3.71 9.74 5.34
N ALA A 60 3.79 11.01 4.91
CA ALA A 60 3.29 11.41 3.59
C ALA A 60 4.09 10.76 2.45
N THR A 61 5.41 10.65 2.61
CA THR A 61 6.27 9.93 1.65
C THR A 61 5.95 8.45 1.63
N TYR A 62 5.79 7.83 2.81
CA TYR A 62 5.43 6.43 2.92
C TYR A 62 4.10 6.11 2.22
N HIS A 63 3.06 6.93 2.43
CA HIS A 63 1.78 6.81 1.73
C HIS A 63 1.92 6.87 0.20
N LYS A 64 2.79 7.74 -0.32
CA LYS A 64 3.04 7.83 -1.77
C LYS A 64 3.72 6.58 -2.32
N ILE A 65 4.68 6.02 -1.56
CA ILE A 65 5.34 4.76 -1.93
C ILE A 65 4.31 3.62 -1.99
N LEU A 66 3.48 3.48 -0.95
CA LEU A 66 2.41 2.49 -0.92
C LEU A 66 1.43 2.66 -2.09
N ALA A 67 1.06 3.90 -2.42
CA ALA A 67 0.21 4.19 -3.57
C ALA A 67 0.86 3.78 -4.89
N SER A 68 2.16 4.04 -5.06
CA SER A 68 2.89 3.64 -6.27
C SER A 68 2.97 2.11 -6.46
N LEU A 69 2.95 1.38 -5.35
CA LEU A 69 2.95 -0.09 -5.33
C LEU A 69 1.54 -0.70 -5.39
N GLY A 70 0.48 0.11 -5.36
CA GLY A 70 -0.89 -0.42 -5.23
C GLY A 70 -1.17 -1.10 -3.89
N LEU A 71 -0.42 -0.77 -2.83
CA LEU A 71 -0.56 -1.36 -1.49
C LEU A 71 -1.50 -0.57 -0.57
N ASN A 72 -2.06 0.54 -1.06
CA ASN A 72 -3.11 1.29 -0.36
C ASN A 72 -4.31 1.53 -1.30
N PRO A 73 -5.48 1.94 -0.78
CA PRO A 73 -6.69 2.11 -1.59
C PRO A 73 -6.51 3.07 -2.78
N GLU A 74 -5.79 4.18 -2.57
CA GLU A 74 -5.50 5.16 -3.63
C GLU A 74 -4.69 4.54 -4.78
N GLY A 75 -3.64 3.79 -4.44
CA GLY A 75 -2.79 3.09 -5.39
C GLY A 75 -3.55 1.99 -6.15
N ARG A 76 -4.35 1.21 -5.43
CA ARG A 76 -5.18 0.15 -6.03
C ARG A 76 -6.12 0.72 -7.09
N LEU A 77 -6.79 1.83 -6.79
CA LEU A 77 -7.66 2.51 -7.75
C LEU A 77 -6.85 3.02 -8.97
N LYS A 78 -5.72 3.70 -8.74
CA LYS A 78 -4.87 4.24 -9.80
C LYS A 78 -4.33 3.19 -10.76
N LEU A 79 -4.06 1.99 -10.24
CA LEU A 79 -3.54 0.86 -11.00
C LEU A 79 -4.64 -0.05 -11.58
N GLY A 80 -5.92 0.26 -11.34
CA GLY A 80 -7.04 -0.58 -11.79
C GLY A 80 -7.07 -1.96 -11.11
N LEU A 81 -6.58 -2.05 -9.87
CA LEU A 81 -6.51 -3.28 -9.05
C LEU A 81 -7.71 -3.44 -8.11
N THR A 82 -8.66 -2.51 -8.17
CA THR A 82 -10.00 -2.71 -7.63
C THR A 82 -10.77 -3.55 -8.61
N GLU A 83 -11.41 -4.63 -8.13
CA GLU A 83 -12.41 -5.34 -8.93
C GLU A 83 -13.37 -4.27 -9.47
N ALA A 84 -13.49 -4.20 -10.79
CA ALA A 84 -14.71 -3.64 -11.34
C ALA A 84 -15.82 -4.48 -10.71
N GLU A 85 -16.75 -3.85 -10.00
CA GLU A 85 -18.08 -4.43 -9.96
C GLU A 85 -18.42 -4.65 -11.43
N GLU A 86 -18.42 -5.92 -11.85
CA GLU A 86 -18.85 -6.33 -13.18
C GLU A 86 -20.30 -5.83 -13.29
N ASP A 87 -20.48 -4.67 -13.90
CA ASP A 87 -21.78 -4.21 -14.37
C ASP A 87 -22.08 -5.01 -15.65
N ASP A 88 -22.28 -6.31 -15.45
CA ASP A 88 -22.77 -7.30 -16.39
C ASP A 88 -24.31 -7.27 -16.39
N GLU A 89 -24.89 -6.08 -16.58
CA GLU A 89 -26.32 -5.93 -16.82
C GLU A 89 -26.59 -5.25 -18.17
N MET A 90 -27.13 -6.07 -19.08
CA MET A 90 -27.95 -5.74 -20.25
C MET A 90 -27.29 -5.88 -21.65
N SER A 91 -26.80 -7.07 -21.95
CA SER A 91 -26.90 -7.61 -23.31
C SER A 91 -28.25 -8.32 -23.52
N GLU A 92 -29.34 -7.59 -23.81
CA GLU A 92 -30.45 -8.07 -24.66
C GLU A 92 -31.49 -6.95 -24.92
N PHE A 93 -31.55 -6.40 -26.14
CA PHE A 93 -32.81 -6.25 -26.89
C PHE A 93 -32.55 -5.88 -28.37
N GLU A 94 -32.56 -6.94 -29.19
CA GLU A 94 -33.07 -7.07 -30.56
C GLU A 94 -32.94 -5.94 -31.59
N GLY A 95 -32.42 -6.31 -32.77
CA GLY A 95 -32.56 -5.51 -33.98
C GLY A 95 -33.98 -5.53 -34.57
N ALA A 96 -34.30 -4.45 -35.27
CA ALA A 96 -35.14 -4.40 -36.47
C ALA A 96 -34.70 -3.12 -37.21
N GLY A 97 -34.36 -3.12 -38.50
CA GLY A 97 -35.16 -3.74 -39.56
C GLY A 97 -36.21 -2.74 -39.99
#